data_AF-A0A2M8GLY9-F1
#
_entry.id   AF-A0A2M8GLY9-F1
#
_cell.length_a   1.000
_cell.length_b   1.000
_cell.length_c   1.000
_cell.angle_alpha   90.00
_cell.angle_beta   90.00
_cell.angle_gamma   90.00
#
_symmetry.space_group_name_H-M   'P 1'
#
loop_
_entity.id
_entity.type
_entity.pdbx_description
1 polymer ?
#
loop_
_entity_poly.entity_id
_entity_poly.type
_entity_poly.pdbx_seq_one_letter_code
_entity_poly.pdbx_strand_id
1 'polypeptide(L)' 'MKKLAKSQFTILLLGTFFAWGNFSWELIDWLKKKNRSLGCAAPGTNPFLTPCFYGAIFLPLLLF' A
#
# COMPACT_ATOMS: atom_id res chain seq x y z
N MET A 1 18.91 -22.77 -0.14
CA MET A 1 19.22 -21.34 0.07
C MET A 1 18.65 -20.44 -1.04
N LYS A 2 19.06 -20.56 -2.32
CA LYS A 2 18.63 -19.63 -3.41
C LYS A 2 17.12 -19.69 -3.75
N LYS A 3 16.46 -20.84 -3.59
CA LYS A 3 15.02 -21.00 -3.87
C LYS A 3 14.12 -20.22 -2.89
N LEU A 4 14.49 -20.18 -1.61
CA LEU A 4 13.72 -19.47 -0.58
C LEU A 4 13.83 -17.96 -0.77
N ALA A 5 15.03 -17.44 -1.04
CA ALA A 5 15.26 -16.03 -1.33
C ALA A 5 14.49 -15.54 -2.57
N LYS A 6 14.45 -16.34 -3.64
CA LYS A 6 13.63 -16.02 -4.83
C LYS A 6 12.14 -15.97 -4.49
N SER A 7 11.64 -16.92 -3.71
CA SER A 7 10.23 -16.96 -3.31
C SER A 7 9.85 -15.75 -2.44
N GLN A 8 10.70 -15.38 -1.47
CA GLN A 8 10.49 -14.22 -0.61
C GLN A 8 10.46 -12.93 -1.43
N PHE A 9 11.41 -12.77 -2.34
CA PHE A 9 11.47 -11.60 -3.23
C PHE A 9 10.22 -11.47 -4.09
N THR A 10 9.74 -12.57 -4.70
CA THR A 10 8.51 -12.56 -5.50
C THR A 10 7.28 -12.15 -4.68
N ILE A 11 7.14 -12.66 -3.46
CA ILE A 11 6.01 -12.33 -2.58
C ILE A 11 6.07 -10.86 -2.14
N LEU A 12 7.25 -10.37 -1.75
CA LEU A 12 7.46 -8.96 -1.37
C LEU A 12 7.17 -8.01 -2.54
N LEU A 13 7.58 -8.39 -3.75
CA LEU A 13 7.38 -7.60 -4.96
C LEU A 13 5.89 -7.54 -5.34
N LEU A 14 5.18 -8.68 -5.34
CA LEU A 14 3.74 -8.72 -5.58
C LEU A 14 2.96 -7.96 -4.51
N GLY A 15 3.32 -8.11 -3.23
CA GLY A 15 2.71 -7.37 -2.13
C GLY A 15 2.92 -5.86 -2.26
N THR A 16 4.09 -5.43 -2.71
CA THR A 16 4.40 -4.00 -2.95
C THR A 16 3.49 -3.41 -4.03
N PHE A 17 3.36 -4.08 -5.17
CA PHE A 17 2.46 -3.65 -6.25
C PHE A 17 0.99 -3.61 -5.80
N PHE A 18 0.56 -4.62 -5.04
CA PHE A 18 -0.79 -4.67 -4.51
C PHE A 18 -1.07 -3.52 -3.52
N ALA A 19 -0.16 -3.26 -2.58
CA ALA A 19 -0.33 -2.20 -1.59
C ALA A 19 -0.36 -0.80 -2.26
N TRP A 20 0.59 -0.53 -3.17
CA TRP A 20 0.64 0.74 -3.90
C TRP A 20 -0.52 0.94 -4.86
N GLY A 21 -1.01 -0.14 -5.49
CA GLY A 21 -2.18 -0.09 -6.36
C GLY A 21 -3.44 0.34 -5.61
N ASN A 22 -3.72 -0.29 -4.46
CA ASN A 22 -4.86 0.06 -3.61
C ASN A 22 -4.73 1.48 -3.05
N PHE A 23 -3.56 1.84 -2.50
CA PHE A 23 -3.32 3.19 -1.99
C PHE A 23 -3.49 4.26 -3.07
N SER A 24 -2.97 4.04 -4.28
CA SER A 24 -3.09 4.99 -5.38
C SER A 24 -4.54 5.17 -5.82
N TRP A 25 -5.32 4.08 -5.86
CA TRP A 25 -6.74 4.15 -6.20
C TRP A 25 -7.51 4.97 -5.15
N GLU A 26 -7.34 4.66 -3.86
CA GLU A 26 -7.96 5.42 -2.77
C GLU A 26 -7.52 6.88 -2.75
N LEU A 27 -6.23 7.17 -3.00
CA LEU A 27 -5.70 8.52 -3.08
C LEU A 27 -6.34 9.31 -4.22
N ILE A 28 -6.46 8.71 -5.41
CA ILE A 28 -7.13 9.35 -6.56
C ILE A 28 -8.60 9.62 -6.26
N ASP A 29 -9.29 8.69 -5.60
CA ASP A 29 -10.70 8.83 -5.28
C ASP A 29 -10.95 9.89 -4.19
N TRP A 30 -10.05 9.96 -3.21
CA TRP A 30 -10.01 11.00 -2.18
C TRP A 30 -9.72 12.38 -2.79
N LEU A 31 -8.74 12.49 -3.70
CA LEU A 31 -8.41 13.73 -4.43
C LEU A 31 -9.58 14.21 -5.30
N LYS A 32 -10.32 13.27 -5.90
CA LYS A 32 -11.54 13.56 -6.67
C LYS A 32 -12.76 13.88 -5.80
N LYS A 33 -12.62 13.91 -4.46
CA LYS A 33 -13.69 14.12 -3.47
C LYS A 33 -14.86 13.13 -3.61
N LYS A 34 -14.65 11.97 -4.25
CA LYS A 34 -15.69 10.96 -4.50
C LYS A 34 -16.01 10.18 -3.23
N ASN A 35 -14.99 9.87 -2.44
CA ASN A 35 -15.10 9.23 -1.13
C ASN A 35 -14.21 9.96 -0.12
N ARG A 36 -14.82 10.45 0.98
CA ARG A 36 -14.07 10.94 2.16
C ARG A 36 -13.73 9.81 3.14
N SER A 37 -14.25 8.62 2.91
CA SER A 37 -13.95 7.42 3.69
C SER A 37 -12.87 6.64 2.97
N LEU A 38 -11.71 6.52 3.61
CA LEU A 38 -10.65 5.61 3.19
C LEU A 38 -11.00 4.23 3.76
N GLY A 39 -10.80 3.15 3.01
CA GLY A 39 -11.14 1.81 3.49
C GLY A 39 -10.38 1.41 4.75
N CYS A 40 -9.22 2.04 4.97
CA CYS A 40 -8.31 1.75 6.07
C CYS A 40 -8.35 2.76 7.23
N ALA A 41 -9.20 3.80 7.17
CA ALA A 41 -9.21 4.86 8.17
C ALA A 41 -10.56 5.58 8.32
N ALA A 42 -10.73 6.29 9.44
CA ALA A 42 -11.94 7.07 9.71
C ALA A 42 -12.20 8.12 8.61
N PRO A 43 -13.47 8.40 8.27
CA PRO A 43 -13.82 9.38 7.25
C PRO A 43 -13.21 10.76 7.54
N GLY A 44 -12.55 11.37 6.55
CA GLY A 44 -11.92 12.68 6.68
C GLY A 44 -10.47 12.68 7.18
N THR A 45 -9.87 11.50 7.39
CA THR A 45 -8.43 11.39 7.69
C THR A 45 -7.58 11.55 6.42
N ASN A 46 -6.35 12.04 6.60
CA ASN A 46 -5.40 12.23 5.51
C ASN A 46 -4.90 10.85 5.02
N PRO A 47 -4.92 10.55 3.71
CA PRO A 47 -4.48 9.26 3.15
C PRO A 47 -3.06 8.86 3.58
N PHE A 48 -2.18 9.85 3.73
CA PHE A 48 -0.78 9.67 4.14
C PHE A 48 -0.57 9.34 5.61
N LEU A 49 -1.60 9.44 6.46
CA LEU A 49 -1.53 9.05 7.87
C LEU A 49 -2.26 7.74 8.17
N THR A 50 -2.64 7.00 7.13
CA THR A 50 -3.37 5.74 7.28
C THR A 50 -2.45 4.53 7.42
N PRO A 51 -2.91 3.46 8.09
CA PRO A 51 -2.19 2.18 8.13
C PRO A 51 -1.83 1.66 6.73
N CYS A 52 -2.68 1.92 5.72
CA CYS A 52 -2.44 1.52 4.33
C CYS A 52 -1.23 2.21 3.70
N PHE A 53 -1.00 3.50 3.99
CA PHE A 53 0.20 4.19 3.52
C PHE A 53 1.48 3.64 4.16
N TYR A 54 1.46 3.41 5.47
CA TYR A 54 2.61 2.84 6.17
C TYR A 54 2.92 1.42 5.68
N GLY A 55 1.91 0.60 5.44
CA GLY A 55 2.07 -0.72 4.80
C GLY A 55 2.68 -0.60 3.41
N ALA A 56 2.21 0.33 2.58
CA ALA A 56 2.74 0.56 1.23
C ALA A 56 4.21 1.03 1.22
N ILE A 57 4.71 1.67 2.29
CA ILE A 57 6.13 2.05 2.43
C ILE A 57 6.98 0.88 2.94
N PHE A 58 6.46 0.08 3.88
CA PHE A 58 7.24 -0.93 4.57
C PHE A 58 7.63 -2.12 3.66
N LEU A 59 6.73 -2.54 2.76
CA LEU A 59 7.01 -3.62 1.80
C LEU A 59 8.17 -3.32 0.82
N PRO A 60 8.24 -2.14 0.17
CA PRO A 60 9.39 -1.80 -0.66
C PRO A 60 10.67 -1.58 0.16
N LEU A 61 10.58 -1.12 1.42
CA LEU A 61 11.76 -1.01 2.28
C LEU A 61 12.39 -2.38 2.60
N LEU A 62 11.56 -3.42 2.76
CA LEU A 62 12.00 -4.81 2.94
C LEU A 62 12.51 -5.48 1.65
N LEU A 63 12.27 -4.86 0.50
CA LEU A 63 12.70 -5.37 -0.82
C LEU A 63 14.16 -4.98 -1.16
N PHE A 64 14.69 -3.91 -0.55
CA PHE A 64 16.05 -3.39 -0.72
C PHE A 64 16.99 -3.86 0.39
#